data_AF-A0A1I2JJE3-F1
#
_entry.id   AF-A0A1I2JJE3-F1
#
_cell.length_a   1.000
_cell.length_b   1.000
_cell.length_c   1.000
_cell.angle_alpha   90.00
_cell.angle_beta   90.00
_cell.angle_gamma   90.00
#
_symmetry.space_group_name_H-M   'P 1'
#
loop_
_entity.id
_entity.type
_entity.pdbx_description
1 polymer ?
#
loop_
_entity_poly.entity_id
_entity_poly.type
_entity_poly.pdbx_seq_one_letter_code
_entity_poly.pdbx_strand_id
1 'polypeptide(L)'
;MKELVKIDCYIEEYKNQSNCLSARLRDKKTNKKIILSGKNVNKEHLLKFLSQAKINQDIMPTIYERNGTDKIVVRGYIVSVKEESIEVCIDVESGGYLFE
;
A
#
# COMPACT_ATOMS: atom_id res chain seq x y z
N MET A 1 23.26 -1.94 0.90
CA MET A 1 22.80 -0.59 0.49
C MET A 1 21.29 -0.56 0.66
N LYS A 2 20.72 0.41 1.37
CA LYS A 2 19.26 0.54 1.49
C LYS A 2 18.75 1.27 0.24
N GLU A 3 17.98 0.59 -0.60
CA GLU A 3 17.45 1.17 -1.84
C GLU A 3 16.18 1.97 -1.53
N LEU A 4 16.22 3.28 -1.79
CA LEU A 4 15.03 4.14 -1.70
C LEU A 4 14.14 3.84 -2.90
N VAL A 5 12.89 3.44 -2.64
CA VAL A 5 11.96 3.02 -3.68
C VAL A 5 10.69 3.86 -3.66
N LYS A 6 10.05 3.91 -4.84
CA LYS A 6 8.70 4.40 -5.07
C LYS A 6 7.91 3.23 -5.67
N ILE A 7 6.96 2.68 -4.92
CA ILE A 7 6.16 1.53 -5.35
C ILE A 7 4.74 2.00 -5.64
N ASP A 8 4.30 1.79 -6.89
CA ASP A 8 2.94 2.06 -7.32
C ASP A 8 2.05 0.88 -6.88
N CYS A 9 1.07 1.18 -6.01
CA CYS A 9 0.22 0.18 -5.39
C CYS A 9 -1.25 0.38 -5.79
N TYR A 10 -1.99 -0.73 -5.73
CA TYR A 10 -3.46 -0.72 -5.76
C TYR A 10 -3.99 -1.28 -4.44
N ILE A 11 -5.27 -1.03 -4.17
CA ILE A 11 -5.96 -1.57 -3.00
C ILE A 11 -6.55 -2.92 -3.34
N GLU A 12 -6.22 -3.94 -2.56
CA GLU A 12 -6.93 -5.21 -2.60
C GLU A 12 -7.85 -5.33 -1.38
N GLU A 13 -9.13 -5.58 -1.63
CA GLU A 13 -10.10 -6.00 -0.62
C GLU A 13 -10.12 -7.52 -0.50
N TYR A 14 -10.18 -8.02 0.74
CA TYR A 14 -10.20 -9.45 1.02
C TYR A 14 -10.97 -9.76 2.31
N LYS A 15 -11.39 -11.02 2.45
CA LYS A 15 -11.90 -11.56 3.72
C LYS A 15 -10.74 -12.03 4.58
N ASN A 16 -10.60 -11.47 5.78
CA ASN A 16 -9.57 -11.92 6.72
C ASN A 16 -9.96 -13.26 7.37
N GLN A 17 -9.11 -13.78 8.26
CA GLN A 17 -9.33 -15.06 8.96
C GLN A 17 -10.61 -15.08 9.81
N SER A 18 -11.11 -13.91 10.22
CA SER A 18 -12.37 -13.73 10.96
C SER A 18 -13.56 -13.44 10.04
N ASN A 19 -13.40 -13.61 8.72
CA ASN A 19 -14.40 -13.31 7.68
C ASN A 19 -14.84 -11.82 7.64
N CYS A 20 -14.06 -10.92 8.23
CA CYS A 20 -14.27 -9.48 8.13
C CYS A 20 -13.70 -8.98 6.80
N LEU A 21 -14.40 -8.04 6.17
CA LEU A 21 -13.85 -7.32 5.02
C LEU A 21 -12.64 -6.50 5.49
N SER A 22 -11.54 -6.58 4.75
CA SER A 22 -10.28 -5.91 5.06
C SER A 22 -9.65 -5.42 3.76
N ALA A 23 -8.76 -4.44 3.85
CA ALA A 23 -8.04 -3.89 2.72
C ALA A 23 -6.54 -3.92 2.97
N ARG A 24 -5.75 -4.10 1.90
CA ARG A 24 -4.29 -4.04 1.93
C ARG A 24 -3.74 -3.43 0.64
N LEU A 25 -2.50 -2.99 0.69
CA LEU A 25 -1.76 -2.54 -0.49
C LEU A 25 -1.07 -3.72 -1.18
N ARG A 26 -1.14 -3.75 -2.51
CA ARG A 26 -0.35 -4.65 -3.36
C ARG A 26 0.38 -3.85 -4.42
N ASP A 27 1.63 -4.23 -4.69
CA ASP A 27 2.42 -3.68 -5.79
C ASP A 27 1.76 -4.00 -7.13
N LYS A 28 1.51 -2.98 -7.96
CA LYS A 28 0.91 -3.15 -9.29
C LYS A 28 1.82 -4.00 -10.20
N LYS A 29 3.14 -3.89 -10.06
CA LYS A 29 4.10 -4.62 -10.90
C LYS A 29 4.13 -6.11 -10.58
N THR A 30 4.43 -6.47 -9.32
CA THR A 30 4.69 -7.86 -8.93
C THR A 30 3.50 -8.58 -8.30
N ASN A 31 2.39 -7.87 -8.02
CA ASN A 31 1.30 -8.37 -7.20
C ASN A 31 1.70 -8.70 -5.75
N LYS A 32 2.92 -8.37 -5.29
CA LYS A 32 3.30 -8.70 -3.91
C LYS A 32 2.59 -7.78 -2.93
N LYS A 33 2.23 -8.34 -1.77
CA LYS A 33 1.69 -7.55 -0.66
C LYS A 33 2.74 -6.56 -0.17
N ILE A 34 2.34 -5.31 0.04
CA ILE A 34 3.21 -4.33 0.71
C ILE A 34 3.03 -4.42 2.22
N ILE A 35 4.15 -4.53 2.92
CA ILE A 35 4.24 -4.49 4.38
C ILE A 35 5.00 -3.22 4.75
N LEU A 36 4.35 -2.32 5.48
CA LEU A 36 5.00 -1.12 6.00
C LEU A 36 5.65 -1.45 7.35
N SER A 37 6.91 -1.04 7.53
CA SER A 37 7.63 -1.10 8.80
C SER A 37 8.31 0.24 9.11
N GLY A 38 8.82 0.37 10.33
CA GLY A 38 9.35 1.63 10.86
C GLY A 38 8.53 2.18 12.04
N LYS A 39 9.15 3.09 12.78
CA LYS A 39 8.59 3.81 13.94
C LYS A 39 7.41 4.69 13.55
N ASN A 40 7.38 5.21 12.33
CA ASN A 40 6.33 6.10 11.84
C ASN A 40 5.08 5.35 11.32
N VAL A 41 5.06 4.01 11.34
CA VAL A 41 3.91 3.23 10.86
C VAL A 41 2.76 3.31 11.85
N ASN A 42 1.65 3.89 11.41
CA ASN A 42 0.38 3.87 12.13
C ASN A 42 -0.64 3.05 11.33
N LYS A 43 -1.03 1.88 11.87
CA LYS A 43 -1.99 0.96 11.23
C LYS A 43 -3.39 1.55 11.12
N GLU A 44 -3.86 2.26 12.14
CA GLU A 44 -5.18 2.88 12.12
C GLU A 44 -5.26 3.99 11.08
N HIS A 45 -4.21 4.80 11.01
CA HIS A 45 -4.10 5.84 9.98
C HIS A 45 -4.12 5.23 8.57
N LEU A 46 -3.38 4.14 8.34
CA LEU A 46 -3.40 3.45 7.04
C LEU A 46 -4.80 2.96 6.69
N LEU A 47 -5.51 2.33 7.62
CA LEU A 47 -6.87 1.84 7.35
C LEU A 47 -7.85 2.99 7.06
N LYS A 48 -7.76 4.11 7.80
CA LYS A 48 -8.55 5.32 7.52
C LYS A 48 -8.21 5.91 6.15
N PHE A 49 -6.92 5.93 5.78
CA PHE A 49 -6.48 6.38 4.46
C PHE A 49 -7.06 5.51 3.34
N LEU A 50 -6.97 4.18 3.47
CA LEU A 50 -7.53 3.25 2.48
C LEU A 50 -9.07 3.35 2.38
N SER A 51 -9.77 3.62 3.48
CA SER A 51 -11.22 3.80 3.45
C SER A 51 -11.66 5.08 2.72
N GLN A 52 -10.82 6.13 2.70
CA GLN A 52 -11.11 7.33 1.90
C GLN A 52 -11.16 7.03 0.40
N ALA A 53 -10.41 6.04 -0.10
CA ALA A 53 -10.46 5.63 -1.50
C ALA A 53 -11.85 5.12 -1.89
N LYS A 54 -12.54 4.46 -0.97
CA LYS A 54 -13.91 3.97 -1.20
C LYS A 54 -14.92 5.10 -1.26
N ILE A 55 -14.75 6.11 -0.39
CA ILE A 55 -15.62 7.29 -0.35
C ILE A 55 -15.45 8.13 -1.62
N ASN A 56 -14.22 8.23 -2.12
CA ASN A 56 -13.87 9.05 -3.28
C ASN A 56 -13.73 8.21 -4.56
N GLN A 57 -14.47 7.11 -4.69
CA GLN A 57 -14.33 6.18 -5.82
C GLN A 57 -14.64 6.85 -7.17
N ASP A 58 -15.47 7.89 -7.21
CA ASP A 58 -15.74 8.66 -8.43
C ASP A 58 -14.51 9.46 -8.91
N ILE A 59 -13.58 9.77 -8.01
CA ILE A 59 -12.35 10.51 -8.31
C ILE A 59 -11.23 9.55 -8.72
N MET A 60 -11.15 8.38 -8.08
CA MET A 60 -10.13 7.36 -8.33
C MET A 60 -10.78 6.00 -8.65
N PRO A 61 -11.45 5.86 -9.81
CA PRO A 61 -12.32 4.72 -10.12
C PRO A 61 -11.58 3.38 -10.18
N THR A 62 -10.29 3.41 -10.51
CA THR A 62 -9.47 2.22 -10.77
C THR A 62 -8.48 1.91 -9.64
N ILE A 63 -8.61 2.56 -8.47
CA ILE A 63 -7.68 2.40 -7.33
C ILE A 63 -7.66 0.98 -6.75
N TYR A 64 -8.70 0.20 -7.01
CA TYR A 64 -8.82 -1.21 -6.63
C TYR A 64 -8.34 -2.18 -7.73
N GLU A 65 -7.91 -1.66 -8.87
CA GLU A 65 -7.50 -2.45 -10.02
C GLU A 65 -5.97 -2.47 -10.17
N ARG A 66 -5.41 -3.68 -10.28
CA ARG A 66 -3.97 -3.84 -10.50
C ARG A 66 -3.48 -3.10 -11.74
N ASN A 67 -4.24 -3.19 -12.84
CA ASN A 67 -3.88 -2.60 -14.12
C ASN A 67 -4.54 -1.21 -14.34
N GLY A 68 -5.23 -0.68 -13.33
CA GLY A 68 -5.82 0.66 -13.37
C GLY A 68 -4.78 1.77 -13.44
N THR A 69 -5.19 2.99 -13.80
CA THR A 69 -4.31 4.16 -13.83
C THR A 69 -4.10 4.77 -12.46
N ASP A 70 -5.10 4.66 -11.58
CA ASP A 70 -5.05 5.18 -10.21
C ASP A 70 -4.10 4.37 -9.35
N LYS A 71 -3.43 5.06 -8.41
CA LYS A 71 -2.45 4.41 -7.54
C LYS A 71 -2.29 5.07 -6.19
N ILE A 72 -1.83 4.25 -5.25
CA ILE A 72 -1.22 4.72 -4.01
C ILE A 72 0.28 4.52 -4.16
N VAL A 73 1.03 5.58 -4.00
CA VAL A 73 2.49 5.52 -4.02
C VAL A 73 3.00 5.28 -2.61
N VAL A 74 3.80 4.22 -2.43
CA VAL A 74 4.55 3.95 -1.20
C VAL A 74 6.02 4.32 -1.39
N ARG A 75 6.57 5.15 -0.49
CA ARG A 75 7.97 5.59 -0.50
C ARG A 75 8.70 5.15 0.77
N GLY A 76 9.89 4.59 0.61
CA GLY A 76 10.70 4.11 1.73
C GLY A 76 11.87 3.25 1.28
N TYR A 77 12.54 2.59 2.23
CA TYR A 77 13.62 1.63 1.94
C TYR A 77 13.09 0.20 1.90
N ILE A 78 13.46 -0.59 0.89
CA ILE A 78 13.19 -2.04 0.93
C ILE A 78 14.00 -2.67 2.06
N VAL A 79 13.30 -3.36 2.97
CA VAL A 79 13.89 -4.13 4.07
C VAL A 79 14.04 -5.59 3.67
N SER A 80 13.00 -6.17 3.06
CA SER A 80 13.01 -7.55 2.61
C SER A 80 12.06 -7.75 1.42
N VAL A 81 12.42 -8.69 0.55
CA VAL A 81 11.53 -9.18 -0.52
C VAL A 81 11.36 -10.67 -0.32
N LYS A 82 10.12 -11.10 -0.16
CA LYS A 82 9.71 -12.51 -0.08
C LYS A 82 8.90 -12.87 -1.31
N GLU A 83 8.53 -14.15 -1.41
CA GLU A 83 7.68 -14.67 -2.50
C GLU A 83 6.38 -13.86 -2.64
N GLU A 84 5.68 -13.64 -1.52
CA GLU A 84 4.36 -12.99 -1.50
C GLU A 84 4.35 -11.54 -1.01
N SER A 85 5.50 -10.98 -0.59
CA SER A 85 5.53 -9.65 0.01
C SER A 85 6.81 -8.87 -0.20
N ILE A 86 6.68 -7.55 -0.13
CA ILE A 86 7.78 -6.58 -0.09
C ILE A 86 7.59 -5.79 1.20
N GLU A 87 8.60 -5.82 2.07
CA GLU A 87 8.64 -4.99 3.27
C GLU A 87 9.36 -3.68 2.98
N VAL A 88 8.69 -2.57 3.27
CA VAL A 88 9.19 -1.21 3.04
C VAL A 88 9.21 -0.46 4.36
N CYS A 89 10.40 -0.02 4.78
CA CYS A 89 10.57 0.85 5.93
C CYS A 89 10.33 2.31 5.51
N ILE A 90 9.36 2.97 6.15
CA ILE A 90 8.96 4.34 5.84
C ILE A 90 9.61 5.40 6.74
N ASP A 91 10.57 5.01 7.59
CA ASP A 91 11.32 5.93 8.45
C ASP A 91 12.41 6.65 7.64
N VAL A 92 11.98 7.43 6.64
CA VAL A 92 12.85 8.20 5.74
C VAL A 92 12.26 9.59 5.56
N GLU A 93 13.11 10.54 5.17
CA GLU A 93 12.64 11.84 4.73
C GLU A 93 11.73 11.65 3.51
N SER A 94 10.47 12.09 3.59
CA SER A 94 9.36 11.83 2.63
C SER A 94 8.81 10.39 2.56
N GLY A 95 9.12 9.54 3.56
CA GLY A 95 8.57 8.20 3.65
C GLY A 95 7.09 8.18 3.98
N GLY A 96 6.35 7.23 3.41
CA GLY A 96 4.92 7.09 3.65
C GLY A 96 4.16 6.62 2.44
N TYR A 97 2.88 6.99 2.39
CA TYR A 97 1.95 6.63 1.32
C TYR A 97 1.01 7.78 0.99
N LEU A 98 0.68 7.94 -0.29
CA LEU A 98 -0.21 9.00 -0.78
C LEU A 98 -0.90 8.58 -2.09
N PHE A 99 -2.05 9.18 -2.38
CA PHE A 99 -2.75 9.03 -3.66
C PHE A 99 -2.03 9.85 -4.75
N GLU A 100 -1.72 9.24 -5.90
CA GLU A 100 -1.19 9.90 -7.11
C GLU A 100 -2.00 9.57 -8.35
#